data_AF-A0A7Y1ZC38-F1
#
_entry.id   AF-A0A7Y1ZC38-F1
#
_cell.length_a   1.000
_cell.length_b   1.000
_cell.length_c   1.000
_cell.angle_alpha   90.00
_cell.angle_beta   90.00
_cell.angle_gamma   90.00
#
_symmetry.space_group_name_H-M   'P 1'
#
loop_
_entity.id
_entity.type
_entity.pdbx_description
1 polymer ?
#
loop_
_entity_poly.entity_id
_entity_poly.type
_entity_poly.pdbx_seq_one_letter_code
_entity_poly.pdbx_strand_id
1 'polypeptide(L)' 'MAQKPSIPKGTRDFSPSEVVKRNYIMDTIRSCFTTYGFQPIETPSFENSETLMGKYGEEGDRLIFKILNSGDYLRKVDD' A
#
# COMPACT_ATOMS: atom_id res chain seq x y z
N MET A 1 -28.39 2.76 -16.04
CA MET A 1 -27.49 1.72 -16.59
C MET A 1 -26.48 1.38 -15.50
N ALA A 2 -26.21 0.10 -15.23
CA ALA A 2 -25.22 -0.27 -14.22
C ALA A 2 -23.81 0.15 -14.69
N GLN A 3 -23.08 0.88 -13.85
CA GLN A 3 -21.73 1.31 -14.14
C GLN A 3 -20.80 0.09 -14.14
N LYS A 4 -20.02 -0.10 -15.22
CA LYS A 4 -19.01 -1.16 -15.27
C LYS A 4 -17.96 -0.88 -14.18
N PRO A 5 -17.62 -1.86 -13.33
CA PRO A 5 -16.52 -1.72 -12.40
C PRO A 5 -15.22 -1.38 -13.12
N SER A 6 -14.42 -0.50 -12.52
CA SER A 6 -13.10 -0.12 -13.00
C SER A 6 -12.12 -0.06 -11.84
N ILE A 7 -10.85 -0.37 -12.10
CA ILE A 7 -9.80 -0.27 -11.10
C ILE A 7 -9.42 1.19 -10.81
N PRO A 8 -8.97 1.53 -9.59
CA PRO A 8 -8.52 2.89 -9.26
C PRO A 8 -7.39 3.38 -10.18
N LYS A 9 -7.36 4.69 -10.45
CA LYS A 9 -6.30 5.30 -11.28
C LYS A 9 -4.92 5.01 -10.70
N GLY A 10 -3.98 4.62 -11.57
CA GLY A 10 -2.61 4.29 -11.17
C GLY A 10 -2.41 2.85 -10.66
N THR A 11 -3.47 2.03 -10.69
CA THR A 11 -3.39 0.59 -10.36
C THR A 11 -3.52 -0.27 -11.62
N ARG A 12 -3.09 -1.53 -11.54
CA ARG A 12 -3.24 -2.54 -12.60
C ARG A 12 -3.33 -3.94 -12.02
N ASP A 13 -4.04 -4.81 -12.71
CA ASP A 13 -4.02 -6.25 -12.44
C ASP A 13 -2.74 -6.88 -12.96
N PHE A 14 -2.37 -8.02 -12.39
CA PHE A 14 -1.24 -8.83 -12.85
C PHE A 14 -1.73 -10.17 -13.36
N SER A 15 -1.32 -10.52 -14.59
CA SER A 15 -1.58 -11.83 -15.17
C SER A 15 -0.83 -12.94 -14.42
N PRO A 16 -1.24 -14.22 -14.53
CA PRO A 16 -0.53 -15.34 -13.92
C PRO A 16 0.97 -15.37 -14.27
N SER A 17 1.30 -15.08 -15.54
CA SER A 17 2.68 -15.04 -16.01
C SER A 17 3.53 -13.95 -15.33
N GLU A 18 2.93 -12.82 -14.99
CA GLU A 18 3.61 -11.72 -14.28
C GLU A 18 3.77 -12.06 -12.80
N VAL A 19 2.76 -12.65 -12.17
CA VAL A 19 2.82 -13.09 -10.77
C VAL A 19 3.94 -14.11 -10.58
N VAL A 20 4.07 -15.10 -11.46
CA VAL A 20 5.15 -16.10 -11.40
C VAL A 20 6.54 -15.43 -11.45
N LYS A 21 6.74 -14.48 -12.37
CA LYS A 21 8.02 -13.75 -12.49
C LYS A 21 8.30 -12.88 -11.26
N ARG A 22 7.28 -12.22 -10.71
CA ARG A 22 7.41 -11.42 -9.47
C ARG A 22 7.80 -12.28 -8.29
N ASN A 23 7.19 -13.45 -8.14
CA ASN A 23 7.51 -14.39 -7.06
C ASN A 23 8.96 -14.84 -7.15
N TYR A 24 9.43 -15.22 -8.35
CA TYR A 24 10.84 -15.59 -8.56
C TYR A 24 11.82 -14.50 -8.09
N ILE A 25 11.55 -13.24 -8.43
CA ILE A 25 12.38 -12.10 -8.00
C ILE A 25 12.37 -11.98 -6.47
N MET A 26 11.19 -11.99 -5.86
CA MET A 26 11.05 -11.85 -4.41
C MET A 26 11.68 -13.01 -3.64
N ASP A 27 11.55 -14.25 -4.14
CA ASP A 27 12.17 -15.44 -3.56
C ASP A 27 13.68 -15.38 -3.61
N THR A 28 14.24 -14.92 -4.74
CA THR A 28 15.70 -14.73 -4.88
C THR A 28 16.23 -13.73 -3.85
N ILE A 29 15.55 -12.59 -3.68
CA ILE A 29 15.92 -11.55 -2.71
C ILE A 29 15.81 -12.09 -1.28
N ARG A 30 14.70 -12.76 -0.93
CA ARG A 30 14.51 -13.39 0.39
C ARG A 30 15.58 -14.43 0.71
N SER A 31 15.90 -15.29 -0.25
CA SER A 31 16.93 -16.31 -0.09
C SER A 31 18.30 -15.70 0.22
N CYS A 32 18.65 -14.60 -0.47
CA CYS A 32 19.87 -13.85 -0.17
C CYS A 32 19.87 -13.34 1.28
N PHE A 33 18.84 -12.61 1.71
CA PHE A 33 18.79 -12.07 3.07
C PHE A 33 18.83 -13.16 4.15
N THR A 34 18.08 -14.24 3.96
CA THR A 34 18.05 -15.36 4.92
C THR A 34 19.38 -16.11 5.00
N THR A 35 20.14 -16.21 3.90
CA THR A 35 21.50 -16.76 3.90
C THR A 35 22.44 -16.00 4.83
N TYR A 36 22.23 -14.69 4.99
CA TYR A 36 23.02 -13.84 5.89
C TYR A 36 22.38 -13.63 7.27
N GLY A 37 21.39 -14.46 7.65
CA GLY A 37 20.80 -14.47 8.99
C GLY A 37 19.79 -13.35 9.26
N PHE A 38 19.36 -12.60 8.25
CA PHE A 38 18.30 -11.61 8.41
C PHE A 38 16.94 -12.31 8.56
N GLN A 39 16.16 -11.85 9.54
CA GLN A 39 14.80 -12.34 9.77
C GLN A 39 13.77 -11.36 9.20
N PRO A 40 12.72 -11.84 8.53
CA PRO A 40 11.66 -10.98 8.04
C PRO A 40 10.82 -10.47 9.21
N ILE A 41 10.37 -9.22 9.09
CA ILE A 41 9.27 -8.66 9.89
C ILE A 41 8.27 -8.04 8.94
N GLU A 42 7.01 -8.01 9.34
CA GLU A 42 5.94 -7.35 8.60
C GLU A 42 5.27 -6.34 9.51
N THR A 43 4.94 -5.18 8.97
CA THR A 43 4.20 -4.12 9.66
C THR A 43 2.82 -3.98 9.02
N PRO A 44 1.84 -3.42 9.73
CA PRO A 44 0.55 -3.06 9.14
C PRO A 44 0.71 -2.20 7.87
N SER A 45 -0.23 -2.31 6.93
CA SER A 45 -0.20 -1.53 5.68
C SER A 45 -0.48 -0.03 5.87
N PHE A 46 -1.01 0.36 7.02
CA PHE A 46 -1.24 1.73 7.43
C PHE A 46 -0.73 1.94 8.85
N GLU A 47 -0.26 3.15 9.14
CA GLU A 47 0.29 3.55 10.43
C GLU A 47 -0.42 4.81 10.92
N ASN A 48 -0.24 5.15 12.21
CA ASN A 48 -0.73 6.42 12.74
C ASN A 48 -0.14 7.61 11.96
N SER A 49 -0.95 8.64 11.72
CA SER A 49 -0.50 9.85 11.01
C SER A 49 0.73 10.49 11.65
N GLU A 50 0.80 10.52 12.98
CA GLU A 50 1.95 11.04 13.73
C GLU A 50 3.25 10.26 13.48
N THR A 51 3.16 8.98 13.13
CA THR A 51 4.32 8.14 12.81
C THR A 51 4.92 8.51 11.45
N LEU A 52 4.07 8.85 10.46
CA LEU A 52 4.49 9.05 9.07
C LEU A 52 4.74 10.51 8.70
N MET A 53 4.03 11.46 9.30
CA MET A 53 4.12 12.88 8.93
C MET A 53 5.48 13.49 9.30
N GLY A 54 6.00 14.38 8.43
CA GLY A 54 7.27 15.08 8.62
C GLY A 54 8.52 14.24 8.39
N LYS A 55 8.39 12.93 8.14
CA LYS A 55 9.53 12.03 7.88
C LYS A 55 10.09 12.15 6.46
N TYR A 56 9.26 12.57 5.52
CA TYR A 56 9.58 12.59 4.08
C TYR A 56 9.62 14.00 3.49
N GLY A 57 9.70 15.03 4.33
CA GLY A 57 9.63 16.44 3.93
C GLY A 57 8.22 16.87 3.48
N GLU A 58 8.07 18.16 3.18
CA GLU A 58 6.75 18.74 2.86
C GLU A 58 6.12 18.15 1.59
N GLU A 59 6.94 17.77 0.60
CA GLU A 59 6.44 17.12 -0.61
C GLU A 59 6.01 15.68 -0.36
N GLY A 60 6.76 14.93 0.48
CA GLY A 60 6.44 13.56 0.83
C GLY A 60 5.11 13.44 1.57
N ASP A 61 4.82 14.36 2.48
CA ASP A 61 3.56 14.39 3.24
C ASP A 61 2.31 14.54 2.35
N ARG A 62 2.46 15.18 1.18
CA ARG A 62 1.37 15.35 0.20
C ARG A 62 1.08 14.08 -0.59
N LEU A 63 2.00 13.11 -0.59
CA LEU A 63 1.89 11.86 -1.34
C LEU A 63 1.35 10.70 -0.50
N ILE A 64 1.11 10.90 0.80
CA ILE A 64 0.59 9.87 1.72
C ILE A 64 -0.93 9.70 1.51
N PHE A 65 -1.37 8.45 1.30
CA PHE A 65 -2.78 8.09 1.33
C PHE A 65 -3.31 8.16 2.76
N LYS A 66 -4.27 9.07 3.01
CA LYS A 66 -4.93 9.22 4.31
C LYS A 66 -6.22 8.42 4.37
N ILE A 67 -6.38 7.62 5.42
CA ILE A 67 -7.63 6.92 5.72
C ILE A 67 -8.56 7.89 6.44
N LEU A 68 -9.80 8.03 5.95
CA LEU A 68 -10.81 8.88 6.57
C LEU A 68 -11.32 8.23 7.85
N ASN A 69 -11.44 9.02 8.92
CA ASN A 69 -12.04 8.58 10.17
C ASN A 69 -13.51 8.17 9.96
N SER A 70 -13.88 6.99 10.43
CA SER A 70 -15.24 6.44 10.25
C SER A 70 -16.35 7.33 10.84
N GLY A 71 -16.04 8.14 11.86
CA GLY A 71 -16.98 9.09 12.48
C GLY A 71 -17.25 10.36 11.66
N ASP A 72 -16.30 10.79 10.81
CA ASP A 72 -16.47 11.96 9.92
C ASP A 72 -17.24 11.62 8.65
N TYR A 73 -17.40 10.32 8.34
CA TYR A 73 -18.14 9.85 7.17
C TYR A 73 -19.61 10.29 7.23
N LEU A 74 -20.27 10.17 8.39
CA LEU A 74 -21.69 10.53 8.55
C LEU A 74 -21.92 12.05 8.59
N ARG A 75 -20.93 12.82 9.03
CA ARG A 75 -21.03 14.30 9.09
C ARG A 75 -21.17 14.97 7.73
N LYS A 76 -20.80 14.29 6.64
CA LYS A 76 -20.93 14.75 5.26
C LYS A 76 -22.13 14.17 4.52
N VAL A 77 -22.95 13.35 5.19
CA VAL A 77 -24.17 12.77 4.63
C VAL A 77 -25.39 13.63 4.95
N ASP A 78 -25.30 14.49 5.98
CA ASP A 78 -26.37 15.38 6.43
C ASP A 78 -26.39 16.77 5.73
N ASP A 79 -25.52 17.00 4.72
CA ASP A 79 -25.50 18.20 3.86
C ASP A 79 -25.89 17.86 2.40
#